data_AF-A0A6B0XFQ3-F1
#
_entry.id   AF-A0A6B0XFQ3-F1
#
_cell.length_a   1.000
_cell.length_b   1.000
_cell.length_c   1.000
_cell.angle_alpha   90.00
_cell.angle_beta   90.00
_cell.angle_gamma   90.00
#
_symmetry.space_group_name_H-M   'P 1'
#
loop_
_entity.id
_entity.type
_entity.pdbx_description
1 polymer ?
#
loop_
_entity_poly.entity_id
_entity_poly.type
_entity_poly.pdbx_seq_one_letter_code
_entity_poly.pdbx_strand_id
1 'polypeptide(L)'
;VYQIHTKRRDDPRPRTGRIRVSEFTMKDSYSLDADWEGLEKQYRAHYQHYFNIFHRCGLDVLAVRSDTGMMGGELAHEYMYLTPIGEDTLLLCDGCEYSANRQIATFAKQANPKEEPAAPEKIATPNTTTIEELTALLDIPANKTAKALFLMATVGDGRDKKDAFVLAVIRGDMEVNETKLANAVGALEMWPARDEEIRGVGAEPGYGSPIGVEEALVVVDDSVASSPNLVAGANESGYHLANVNHGRDYTANVVADIASARQGDGCPDCGAALRESRGVEVGNIFQLGTKFTEALGGNFLDAEGKAQPVVMGSYGIGVGRLLACIAEEYHDEDGLVWPIAVAPYQVHIVLLAKGAGAAQDAGEQLYDDLADRGIEVLLDDRRENPGVKFNDADLIGIPVRVTVGDRGLRQGIVEVKLRREKERRETPVDQAVEYIVEQVEKLQRELDERVVEVEYKG
;
A
#
# COMPACT_ATOMS: atom_id res chain seq x y z
N VAL A 1 -12.99 8.91 -17.47
CA VAL A 1 -13.14 10.28 -16.91
C VAL A 1 -12.33 10.37 -15.64
N TYR A 2 -11.71 11.50 -15.31
CA TYR A 2 -11.02 11.66 -14.03
C TYR A 2 -11.32 13.01 -13.39
N GLN A 3 -11.08 13.10 -12.08
CA GLN A 3 -11.13 14.34 -11.32
C GLN A 3 -9.95 14.39 -10.35
N ILE A 4 -9.62 15.60 -9.89
CA ILE A 4 -8.74 15.82 -8.73
C ILE A 4 -9.60 16.55 -7.72
N HIS A 5 -9.97 15.87 -6.64
CA HIS A 5 -10.98 16.37 -5.71
C HIS A 5 -10.64 16.01 -4.27
N THR A 6 -11.09 16.86 -3.34
CA THR A 6 -11.00 16.59 -1.90
C THR A 6 -11.94 15.46 -1.50
N LYS A 7 -11.43 14.46 -0.81
CA LYS A 7 -12.15 13.31 -0.28
C LYS A 7 -12.18 13.41 1.24
N ARG A 8 -13.18 12.77 1.84
CA ARG A 8 -13.30 12.62 3.29
C ARG A 8 -13.43 11.15 3.63
N ARG A 9 -12.67 10.70 4.62
CA ARG A 9 -12.75 9.37 5.21
C ARG A 9 -12.67 9.55 6.71
N ASP A 10 -13.62 9.00 7.45
CA ASP A 10 -13.56 9.00 8.90
C ASP A 10 -12.55 7.93 9.34
N ASP A 11 -11.27 8.25 9.24
CA ASP A 11 -10.20 7.34 9.62
C ASP A 11 -10.14 7.24 11.15
N PRO A 12 -10.20 6.02 11.74
CA PRO A 12 -10.22 5.87 13.18
C PRO A 12 -8.90 6.27 13.84
N ARG A 13 -7.80 6.40 13.07
CA ARG A 13 -6.46 6.72 13.57
C ARG A 13 -5.69 7.62 12.59
N PRO A 14 -6.05 8.91 12.45
CA PRO A 14 -5.27 9.85 11.66
C PRO A 14 -3.88 10.04 12.30
N ARG A 15 -2.82 9.80 11.52
CA ARG A 15 -1.43 9.84 11.97
C ARG A 15 -0.49 10.12 10.80
N THR A 16 0.81 10.31 11.07
CA THR A 16 1.87 10.51 10.05
C THR A 16 1.63 11.68 9.08
N GLY A 17 1.09 12.79 9.58
CA GLY A 17 0.92 14.01 8.79
C GLY A 17 0.00 13.79 7.59
N ARG A 18 0.43 14.21 6.38
CA ARG A 18 -0.36 14.09 5.14
C ARG A 18 -0.50 12.66 4.61
N ILE A 19 0.18 11.68 5.20
CA ILE A 19 0.12 10.27 4.76
C ILE A 19 -1.24 9.65 5.10
N ARG A 20 -1.79 9.96 6.28
CA ARG A 20 -3.07 9.42 6.75
C ARG A 20 -3.90 10.47 7.50
N VAL A 21 -4.84 11.07 6.77
CA VAL A 21 -5.71 12.15 7.24
C VAL A 21 -7.17 11.87 6.91
N SER A 22 -8.08 12.52 7.65
CA SER A 22 -9.53 12.38 7.41
C SER A 22 -10.04 13.19 6.21
N GLU A 23 -9.29 14.21 5.77
CA GLU A 23 -9.58 14.99 4.57
C GLU A 23 -8.31 15.06 3.69
N PHE A 24 -8.38 14.58 2.46
CA PHE A 24 -7.22 14.50 1.55
C PHE A 24 -7.61 14.75 0.10
N THR A 25 -6.65 15.19 -0.71
CA THR A 25 -6.85 15.33 -2.16
C THR A 25 -6.47 14.03 -2.87
N MET A 26 -7.35 13.56 -3.73
CA MET A 26 -7.14 12.37 -4.54
C MET A 26 -7.44 12.68 -6.00
N LYS A 27 -6.60 12.15 -6.88
CA LYS A 27 -6.97 11.96 -8.29
C LYS A 27 -7.68 10.62 -8.39
N ASP A 28 -8.93 10.62 -8.81
CA ASP A 28 -9.69 9.40 -9.10
C ASP A 28 -10.16 9.41 -10.55
N SER A 29 -9.89 8.32 -11.25
CA SER A 29 -10.27 8.07 -12.64
C SER A 29 -11.16 6.83 -12.71
N TYR A 30 -12.12 6.85 -13.62
CA TYR A 30 -13.01 5.75 -13.92
C TYR A 30 -13.04 5.52 -15.43
N SER A 31 -12.81 4.28 -15.86
CA SER A 31 -13.07 3.86 -17.24
C SER A 31 -14.47 3.26 -17.35
N LEU A 32 -15.05 3.40 -18.53
CA LEU A 32 -16.36 2.85 -18.88
C LEU A 32 -16.17 2.15 -20.21
N ASP A 33 -16.18 0.83 -20.17
CA ASP A 33 -15.81 -0.05 -21.26
C ASP A 33 -17.02 -0.92 -21.65
N ALA A 34 -17.09 -1.27 -22.94
CA ALA A 34 -18.18 -2.10 -23.47
C ALA A 34 -18.04 -3.58 -23.06
N ASP A 35 -16.80 -4.01 -22.79
CA ASP A 35 -16.43 -5.38 -22.49
C ASP A 35 -15.16 -5.44 -21.61
N TRP A 36 -14.78 -6.65 -21.22
CA TRP A 36 -13.59 -6.92 -20.42
C TRP A 36 -12.28 -6.65 -21.14
N GLU A 37 -12.23 -6.75 -22.48
CA GLU A 37 -11.03 -6.45 -23.25
C GLU A 37 -10.74 -4.94 -23.24
N GLY A 38 -11.79 -4.13 -23.35
CA GLY A 38 -11.73 -2.68 -23.15
C GLY A 38 -11.19 -2.33 -21.77
N LEU A 39 -11.75 -2.94 -20.72
CA LEU A 39 -11.28 -2.73 -19.34
C LEU A 39 -9.81 -3.11 -19.17
N GLU A 40 -9.39 -4.28 -19.66
CA GLU A 40 -8.00 -4.75 -19.59
C GLU A 40 -7.04 -3.77 -20.28
N LYS A 41 -7.42 -3.26 -21.46
CA LYS A 41 -6.65 -2.24 -22.18
C LYS A 41 -6.51 -0.95 -21.36
N GLN A 42 -7.60 -0.46 -20.76
CA GLN A 42 -7.56 0.72 -19.91
C GLN A 42 -6.74 0.47 -18.64
N TYR A 43 -6.84 -0.72 -18.07
CA TYR A 43 -6.11 -1.12 -16.88
C TYR A 43 -4.59 -1.12 -17.12
N ARG A 44 -4.12 -1.75 -18.19
CA ARG A 44 -2.69 -1.73 -18.57
C ARG A 44 -2.19 -0.34 -18.92
N ALA A 45 -3.02 0.46 -19.60
CA ALA A 45 -2.68 1.85 -19.87
C ALA A 45 -2.48 2.62 -18.55
N HIS A 46 -3.44 2.54 -17.62
CA HIS A 46 -3.29 3.17 -16.30
C HIS A 46 -2.09 2.61 -15.54
N TYR A 47 -1.81 1.31 -15.69
CA TYR A 47 -0.70 0.68 -15.02
C TYR A 47 0.64 1.37 -15.36
N GLN A 48 0.90 1.56 -16.66
CA GLN A 48 2.07 2.28 -17.16
C GLN A 48 2.03 3.78 -16.84
N HIS A 49 0.86 4.43 -17.01
CA HIS A 49 0.76 5.88 -16.78
C HIS A 49 1.04 6.26 -15.33
N TYR A 50 0.73 5.39 -14.37
CA TYR A 50 1.01 5.64 -12.97
C TYR A 50 2.51 5.60 -12.69
N PHE A 51 3.24 4.62 -13.23
CA PHE A 51 4.72 4.64 -13.20
C PHE A 51 5.28 5.92 -13.82
N ASN A 52 4.78 6.35 -14.98
CA ASN A 52 5.21 7.60 -15.61
C ASN A 52 5.00 8.82 -14.70
N ILE A 53 3.86 8.90 -14.00
CA ILE A 53 3.58 9.99 -13.05
C ILE A 53 4.57 9.96 -11.89
N PHE A 54 4.75 8.80 -11.26
CA PHE A 54 5.63 8.67 -10.08
C PHE A 54 7.10 8.95 -10.43
N HIS A 55 7.60 8.41 -11.55
CA HIS A 55 8.97 8.68 -12.02
C HIS A 55 9.19 10.16 -12.35
N ARG A 56 8.22 10.84 -12.97
CA ARG A 56 8.29 12.30 -13.20
C ARG A 56 8.22 13.12 -11.91
N CYS A 57 7.57 12.60 -10.87
CA CYS A 57 7.61 13.16 -9.53
C CYS A 57 8.90 12.81 -8.77
N GLY A 58 9.80 12.03 -9.37
CA GLY A 58 11.03 11.57 -8.76
C GLY A 58 10.87 10.41 -7.79
N LEU A 59 9.71 9.78 -7.68
CA LEU A 59 9.47 8.71 -6.70
C LEU A 59 9.54 7.34 -7.37
N ASP A 60 10.42 6.48 -6.87
CA ASP A 60 10.46 5.07 -7.27
C ASP A 60 9.39 4.29 -6.51
N VAL A 61 8.59 3.53 -7.24
CA VAL A 61 7.49 2.75 -6.68
C VAL A 61 7.49 1.34 -7.23
N LEU A 62 6.88 0.43 -6.49
CA LEU A 62 6.66 -0.95 -6.89
C LEU A 62 5.16 -1.20 -7.00
N ALA A 63 4.70 -1.76 -8.13
CA ALA A 63 3.36 -2.32 -8.21
C ALA A 63 3.33 -3.69 -7.52
N VAL A 64 2.37 -3.88 -6.62
CA VAL A 64 2.11 -5.14 -5.94
C VAL A 64 0.64 -5.51 -6.10
N ARG A 65 0.35 -6.80 -6.22
CA ARG A 65 -1.04 -7.25 -6.19
C ARG A 65 -1.63 -6.95 -4.81
N SER A 66 -2.90 -6.55 -4.77
CA SER A 66 -3.59 -6.15 -3.55
C SER A 66 -5.02 -6.69 -3.46
N ASP A 67 -5.62 -6.54 -2.28
CA ASP A 67 -7.02 -6.90 -2.07
C ASP A 67 -7.95 -5.95 -2.84
N THR A 68 -9.00 -6.49 -3.45
CA THR A 68 -10.04 -5.67 -4.10
C THR A 68 -10.99 -5.04 -3.07
N GLY A 69 -11.05 -5.61 -1.86
CA GLY A 69 -11.72 -5.06 -0.69
C GLY A 69 -13.16 -4.65 -0.96
N MET A 70 -13.58 -3.55 -0.35
CA MET A 70 -14.94 -3.01 -0.52
C MET A 70 -15.26 -2.60 -1.97
N MET A 71 -14.24 -2.21 -2.74
CA MET A 71 -14.43 -1.88 -4.16
C MET A 71 -14.94 -3.11 -4.91
N GLY A 72 -14.49 -4.31 -4.52
CA GLY A 72 -14.74 -5.55 -5.24
C GLY A 72 -14.12 -5.53 -6.62
N GLY A 73 -14.45 -6.53 -7.44
CA GLY A 73 -13.82 -6.74 -8.73
C GLY A 73 -12.85 -7.93 -8.71
N GLU A 74 -12.11 -8.10 -9.80
CA GLU A 74 -11.28 -9.30 -10.03
C GLU A 74 -9.80 -9.08 -9.73
N LEU A 75 -9.29 -7.87 -9.95
CA LEU A 75 -7.86 -7.56 -9.87
C LEU A 75 -7.61 -6.16 -9.31
N ALA A 76 -6.61 -6.05 -8.44
CA ALA A 76 -6.13 -4.78 -7.93
C ALA A 76 -4.59 -4.74 -7.86
N HIS A 77 -4.02 -3.56 -8.12
CA HIS A 77 -2.60 -3.29 -7.97
C HIS A 77 -2.38 -2.00 -7.18
N GLU A 78 -1.64 -2.11 -6.08
CA GLU A 78 -1.17 -0.99 -5.28
C GLU A 78 0.23 -0.55 -5.74
N TYR A 79 0.42 0.76 -5.83
CA TYR A 79 1.70 1.39 -6.10
C TYR A 79 2.34 1.78 -4.77
N MET A 80 3.41 1.09 -4.42
CA MET A 80 4.05 1.17 -3.12
C MET A 80 5.37 1.91 -3.21
N TYR A 81 5.48 3.02 -2.49
CA TYR A 81 6.77 3.62 -2.16
C TYR A 81 7.36 2.86 -0.97
N LEU A 82 8.50 2.19 -1.17
CA LEU A 82 9.12 1.37 -0.13
C LEU A 82 9.84 2.26 0.88
N THR A 83 9.39 2.21 2.13
CA THR A 83 9.99 2.98 3.22
C THR A 83 9.71 2.30 4.57
N PRO A 84 10.67 2.29 5.51
CA PRO A 84 10.48 1.69 6.85
C PRO A 84 9.29 2.26 7.63
N ILE A 85 8.90 3.52 7.36
CA ILE A 85 7.77 4.18 8.03
C ILE A 85 6.41 3.79 7.42
N GLY A 86 6.40 3.01 6.34
CA GLY A 86 5.21 2.56 5.64
C GLY A 86 4.29 1.73 6.54
N GLU A 87 2.97 1.88 6.35
CA GLU A 87 1.98 1.15 7.16
C GLU A 87 1.72 -0.25 6.62
N ASP A 88 1.86 -0.44 5.31
CA ASP A 88 1.61 -1.69 4.64
C ASP A 88 2.84 -2.60 4.72
N THR A 89 2.57 -3.89 4.88
CA THR A 89 3.57 -4.94 4.83
C THR A 89 3.45 -5.69 3.51
N LEU A 90 4.56 -5.76 2.78
CA LEU A 90 4.67 -6.41 1.48
C LEU A 90 5.51 -7.68 1.59
N LEU A 91 5.12 -8.71 0.85
CA LEU A 91 5.90 -9.92 0.67
C LEU A 91 6.42 -9.94 -0.77
N LEU A 92 7.74 -9.92 -0.90
CA LEU A 92 8.46 -9.81 -2.17
C LEU A 92 9.34 -11.04 -2.36
N CYS A 93 9.44 -11.54 -3.58
CA CYS A 93 10.42 -12.57 -3.93
C CYS A 93 11.61 -11.93 -4.66
N ASP A 94 12.83 -12.14 -4.16
CA ASP A 94 14.03 -11.68 -4.87
C ASP A 94 14.48 -12.68 -5.97
N GLY A 95 13.83 -13.85 -6.08
CA GLY A 95 14.14 -14.91 -7.06
C GLY A 95 13.19 -14.98 -8.27
N CYS A 96 12.07 -14.27 -8.24
CA CYS A 96 11.12 -14.16 -9.35
C CYS A 96 10.31 -12.85 -9.20
N GLU A 97 9.22 -12.69 -9.93
CA GLU A 97 8.47 -11.43 -9.98
C GLU A 97 7.38 -11.28 -8.91
N TYR A 98 7.18 -12.30 -8.07
CA TYR A 98 6.13 -12.32 -7.07
C TYR A 98 6.22 -11.13 -6.10
N SER A 99 5.18 -10.31 -6.09
CA SER A 99 5.01 -9.19 -5.15
C SER A 99 3.54 -9.04 -4.77
N ALA A 100 3.27 -9.03 -3.47
CA ALA A 100 1.91 -8.91 -2.96
C ALA A 100 1.85 -8.15 -1.63
N ASN A 101 0.75 -7.43 -1.42
CA ASN A 101 0.40 -6.97 -0.08
C ASN A 101 0.12 -8.19 0.81
N ARG A 102 0.56 -8.16 2.08
CA ARG A 102 0.33 -9.25 3.06
C ARG A 102 -1.13 -9.69 3.10
N GLN A 103 -2.07 -8.76 2.89
CA GLN A 103 -3.51 -9.05 2.84
C GLN A 103 -3.90 -10.16 1.85
N ILE A 104 -3.20 -10.27 0.72
CA ILE A 104 -3.47 -11.29 -0.30
C ILE A 104 -2.28 -12.23 -0.55
N ALA A 105 -1.12 -11.97 0.04
CA ALA A 105 0.08 -12.76 -0.19
C ALA A 105 -0.10 -14.24 0.16
N THR A 106 0.04 -15.11 -0.84
CA THR A 106 0.14 -16.56 -0.72
C THR A 106 1.60 -17.00 -0.54
N PHE A 107 1.81 -18.26 -0.15
CA PHE A 107 3.13 -18.85 0.03
C PHE A 107 3.07 -20.38 -0.13
N ALA A 108 4.22 -20.98 -0.44
CA ALA A 108 4.39 -22.42 -0.54
C ALA A 108 4.40 -23.03 0.87
N LYS A 109 3.24 -23.52 1.32
CA LYS A 109 3.07 -24.16 2.62
C LYS A 109 3.81 -25.50 2.68
N GLN A 110 4.55 -25.73 3.77
CA GLN A 110 5.19 -27.02 4.00
C GLN A 110 4.13 -28.08 4.32
N ALA A 111 4.01 -29.10 3.46
CA ALA A 111 3.09 -30.21 3.69
C ALA A 111 3.52 -31.07 4.88
N ASN A 112 2.53 -31.53 5.67
CA ASN A 112 2.77 -32.55 6.67
C ASN A 112 3.02 -33.91 6.00
N PRO A 113 3.82 -34.81 6.62
CA PRO A 113 3.96 -36.18 6.17
C PRO A 113 2.60 -36.87 6.05
N LYS A 114 2.45 -37.72 5.02
CA LYS A 114 1.27 -38.56 4.89
C LYS A 114 1.26 -39.61 5.99
N GLU A 115 0.13 -39.75 6.67
CA GLU A 115 -0.12 -40.72 7.72
C GLU A 115 -1.50 -41.33 7.52
N GLU A 116 -1.66 -42.59 7.92
CA GLU A 116 -2.98 -43.21 7.93
C GLU A 116 -3.84 -42.57 9.03
N PRO A 117 -5.12 -42.26 8.77
CA PRO A 117 -6.01 -41.69 9.78
C PRO A 117 -6.16 -42.62 10.99
N ALA A 118 -5.75 -42.17 12.16
CA ALA A 118 -5.91 -42.89 13.44
C ALA A 118 -7.23 -42.49 14.12
N ALA A 119 -7.75 -43.33 15.02
CA ALA A 119 -8.99 -43.02 15.73
C ALA A 119 -8.82 -41.77 16.63
N PRO A 120 -9.82 -40.87 16.70
CA PRO A 120 -9.78 -39.73 17.61
C PRO A 120 -9.59 -40.17 19.05
N GLU A 121 -8.69 -39.51 19.78
CA GLU A 121 -8.40 -39.80 21.18
C GLU A 121 -8.48 -38.51 22.00
N LYS A 122 -9.24 -38.54 23.10
CA LYS A 122 -9.36 -37.41 24.01
C LYS A 122 -8.20 -37.39 25.00
N ILE A 123 -7.48 -36.27 25.05
CA ILE A 123 -6.28 -36.07 25.87
C ILE A 123 -6.56 -34.98 26.89
N ALA A 124 -6.18 -35.23 28.16
CA ALA A 124 -6.25 -34.22 29.21
C ALA A 124 -5.09 -33.22 29.06
N THR A 125 -5.44 -31.95 28.93
CA THR A 125 -4.55 -30.80 28.72
C THR A 125 -4.98 -29.63 29.63
N PRO A 126 -4.90 -29.79 30.96
CA PRO A 126 -5.42 -28.80 31.89
C PRO A 126 -4.62 -27.49 31.81
N ASN A 127 -5.34 -26.36 31.77
CA ASN A 127 -4.75 -25.01 31.68
C ASN A 127 -3.82 -24.81 30.46
N THR A 128 -4.12 -25.49 29.35
CA THR A 128 -3.36 -25.42 28.10
C THR A 128 -4.23 -24.74 27.05
N THR A 129 -4.02 -23.44 26.85
CA THR A 129 -4.89 -22.60 25.99
C THR A 129 -4.19 -22.01 24.77
N THR A 130 -2.86 -22.14 24.71
CA THR A 130 -2.05 -21.69 23.57
C THR A 130 -1.42 -22.88 22.83
N ILE A 131 -1.03 -22.65 21.57
CA ILE A 131 -0.36 -23.69 20.78
C ILE A 131 1.02 -23.98 21.34
N GLU A 132 1.72 -22.97 21.85
CA GLU A 132 3.01 -23.09 22.49
C GLU A 132 2.93 -23.99 23.74
N GLU A 133 1.91 -23.82 24.57
CA GLU A 133 1.67 -24.68 25.74
C GLU A 133 1.32 -26.11 25.31
N LEU A 134 0.47 -26.27 24.29
CA LEU A 134 0.01 -27.59 23.82
C LEU A 134 1.15 -28.41 23.20
N THR A 135 1.98 -27.77 22.38
CA THR A 135 3.14 -28.41 21.74
C THR A 135 4.18 -28.82 22.78
N ALA A 136 4.42 -27.99 23.79
CA ALA A 136 5.31 -28.32 24.91
C ALA A 136 4.76 -29.46 25.78
N LEU A 137 3.46 -29.50 26.03
CA LEU A 137 2.84 -30.54 26.86
C LEU A 137 2.86 -31.92 26.17
N LEU A 138 2.58 -31.95 24.87
CA LEU A 138 2.43 -33.20 24.11
C LEU A 138 3.72 -33.63 23.39
N ASP A 139 4.78 -32.82 23.44
CA ASP A 139 6.04 -33.03 22.72
C ASP A 139 5.83 -33.25 21.21
N ILE A 140 5.03 -32.36 20.60
CA ILE A 140 4.73 -32.37 19.16
C ILE A 140 5.04 -31.02 18.52
N PRO A 141 5.39 -30.98 17.23
CA PRO A 141 5.58 -29.71 16.51
C PRO A 141 4.24 -28.97 16.30
N ALA A 142 4.29 -27.64 16.20
CA ALA A 142 3.11 -26.80 16.00
C ALA A 142 2.34 -27.09 14.70
N ASN A 143 2.99 -27.67 13.69
CA ASN A 143 2.32 -28.11 12.46
C ASN A 143 1.45 -29.38 12.65
N LYS A 144 1.53 -30.05 13.80
CA LYS A 144 0.65 -31.16 14.21
C LYS A 144 -0.56 -30.72 15.02
N THR A 145 -0.74 -29.42 15.23
CA THR A 145 -1.92 -28.88 15.92
C THR A 145 -2.79 -28.08 14.96
N ALA A 146 -4.06 -27.94 15.30
CA ALA A 146 -5.01 -27.03 14.65
C ALA A 146 -5.61 -26.10 15.70
N LYS A 147 -5.61 -24.79 15.41
CA LYS A 147 -6.25 -23.78 16.23
C LYS A 147 -7.54 -23.28 15.58
N ALA A 148 -8.52 -22.95 16.40
CA ALA A 148 -9.78 -22.35 16.00
C ALA A 148 -9.79 -20.86 16.35
N LEU A 149 -10.21 -20.03 15.39
CA LEU A 149 -10.50 -18.62 15.58
C LEU A 149 -12.01 -18.40 15.44
N PHE A 150 -12.58 -17.69 16.40
CA PHE A 150 -14.02 -17.44 16.49
C PHE A 150 -14.31 -15.98 16.18
N LEU A 151 -15.10 -15.76 15.14
CA LEU A 151 -15.46 -14.44 14.65
C LEU A 151 -16.98 -14.40 14.43
N MET A 152 -17.51 -13.19 14.46
CA MET A 152 -18.80 -12.89 13.88
C MET A 152 -18.58 -12.13 12.58
N ALA A 153 -19.42 -12.39 11.59
CA ALA A 153 -19.36 -11.70 10.31
C ALA A 153 -20.76 -11.33 9.83
N THR A 154 -20.92 -10.12 9.29
CA THR A 154 -22.11 -9.76 8.53
C THR A 154 -21.93 -10.23 7.09
N VAL A 155 -22.78 -11.16 6.65
CA VAL A 155 -22.74 -11.77 5.32
C VAL A 155 -24.05 -11.53 4.56
N GLY A 156 -23.99 -11.58 3.23
CA GLY A 156 -25.14 -11.35 2.34
C GLY A 156 -25.14 -9.96 1.69
N ASP A 157 -26.09 -9.71 0.80
CA ASP A 157 -26.17 -8.48 0.01
C ASP A 157 -27.50 -7.73 0.20
N GLY A 158 -27.46 -6.41 0.04
CA GLY A 158 -28.65 -5.55 0.09
C GLY A 158 -29.40 -5.65 1.43
N ARG A 159 -30.65 -6.14 1.36
CA ARG A 159 -31.55 -6.29 2.52
C ARG A 159 -31.43 -7.63 3.23
N ASP A 160 -30.71 -8.60 2.66
CA ASP A 160 -30.58 -9.96 3.17
C ASP A 160 -29.33 -10.16 4.05
N LYS A 161 -28.77 -9.05 4.56
CA LYS A 161 -27.62 -9.07 5.46
C LYS A 161 -28.01 -9.73 6.78
N LYS A 162 -27.18 -10.67 7.22
CA LYS A 162 -27.32 -11.32 8.52
C LYS A 162 -25.97 -11.52 9.15
N ASP A 163 -25.97 -11.53 10.48
CA ASP A 163 -24.79 -11.90 11.24
C ASP A 163 -24.70 -13.43 11.29
N ALA A 164 -23.50 -13.94 11.08
CA ALA A 164 -23.18 -15.36 11.12
C ALA A 164 -21.96 -15.58 12.01
N PHE A 165 -21.99 -16.65 12.79
CA PHE A 165 -20.82 -17.12 13.52
C PHE A 165 -19.87 -17.80 12.55
N VAL A 166 -18.60 -17.37 12.52
CA VAL A 166 -17.54 -17.89 11.67
C VAL A 166 -16.51 -18.59 12.55
N LEU A 167 -16.32 -19.89 12.30
CA LEU A 167 -15.29 -20.69 12.94
C LEU A 167 -14.22 -21.01 11.90
N ALA A 168 -13.08 -20.32 12.01
CA ALA A 168 -11.94 -20.55 11.13
C ALA A 168 -10.94 -21.51 11.78
N VAL A 169 -10.48 -22.51 11.03
CA VAL A 169 -9.48 -23.50 11.49
C VAL A 169 -8.21 -23.36 10.68
N ILE A 170 -7.08 -23.22 11.35
CA ILE A 170 -5.76 -23.14 10.74
C ILE A 170 -4.77 -24.01 11.51
N ARG A 171 -3.68 -24.44 10.87
CA ARG A 171 -2.59 -25.13 11.57
C ARG A 171 -1.95 -24.25 12.63
N GLY A 172 -1.49 -24.86 13.71
CA GLY A 172 -0.94 -24.15 14.87
C GLY A 172 0.34 -23.36 14.59
N ASP A 173 1.10 -23.71 13.55
CA ASP A 173 2.30 -22.99 13.13
C ASP A 173 2.03 -21.74 12.29
N MET A 174 0.78 -21.51 11.86
CA MET A 174 0.39 -20.43 10.94
C MET A 174 -0.56 -19.43 11.62
N GLU A 175 -0.65 -18.20 11.10
CA GLU A 175 -1.64 -17.21 11.56
C GLU A 175 -2.75 -17.02 10.53
N VAL A 176 -3.97 -16.76 11.01
CA VAL A 176 -5.10 -16.40 10.15
C VAL A 176 -4.85 -15.03 9.55
N ASN A 177 -5.08 -14.91 8.25
CA ASN A 177 -5.23 -13.65 7.54
C ASN A 177 -6.71 -13.30 7.48
N GLU A 178 -7.12 -12.29 8.26
CA GLU A 178 -8.52 -11.86 8.34
C GLU A 178 -9.07 -11.35 7.01
N THR A 179 -8.26 -10.74 6.14
CA THR A 179 -8.71 -10.29 4.81
C THR A 179 -9.05 -11.49 3.93
N LYS A 180 -8.19 -12.50 3.90
CA LYS A 180 -8.47 -13.75 3.16
C LYS A 180 -9.69 -14.47 3.71
N LEU A 181 -9.83 -14.53 5.05
CA LEU A 181 -11.00 -15.13 5.69
C LEU A 181 -12.28 -14.37 5.35
N ALA A 182 -12.28 -13.04 5.42
CA ALA A 182 -13.41 -12.20 5.04
C ALA A 182 -13.83 -12.46 3.58
N ASN A 183 -12.88 -12.52 2.67
CA ASN A 183 -13.13 -12.80 1.25
C ASN A 183 -13.70 -14.21 1.05
N ALA A 184 -13.17 -15.21 1.77
CA ALA A 184 -13.63 -16.60 1.67
C ALA A 184 -15.09 -16.78 2.10
N VAL A 185 -15.59 -15.94 3.02
CA VAL A 185 -16.98 -15.98 3.50
C VAL A 185 -17.88 -14.90 2.92
N GLY A 186 -17.33 -13.99 2.10
CA GLY A 186 -18.05 -12.82 1.60
C GLY A 186 -18.50 -11.87 2.71
N ALA A 187 -17.68 -11.69 3.74
CA ALA A 187 -17.99 -10.81 4.86
C ALA A 187 -17.93 -9.33 4.44
N LEU A 188 -18.95 -8.57 4.85
CA LEU A 188 -18.95 -7.12 4.77
C LEU A 188 -18.20 -6.49 5.95
N GLU A 189 -18.38 -7.09 7.12
CA GLU A 189 -17.72 -6.71 8.38
C GLU A 189 -17.42 -7.99 9.16
N MET A 190 -16.31 -8.00 9.91
CA MET A 190 -15.95 -9.08 10.83
C MET A 190 -15.44 -8.52 12.15
N TRP A 191 -15.73 -9.22 13.25
CA TRP A 191 -15.21 -8.89 14.59
C TRP A 191 -15.05 -10.15 15.45
N PRO A 192 -14.19 -10.14 16.49
CA PRO A 192 -14.04 -11.26 17.40
C PRO A 192 -15.38 -11.64 18.06
N ALA A 193 -15.69 -12.94 18.09
CA ALA A 193 -16.85 -13.45 18.80
C ALA A 193 -16.64 -13.33 20.32
N ARG A 194 -17.73 -13.09 21.04
CA ARG A 194 -17.75 -13.08 22.50
C ARG A 194 -17.83 -14.50 23.05
N ASP A 195 -17.36 -14.66 24.28
CA ASP A 195 -17.41 -15.90 25.04
C ASP A 195 -18.80 -16.54 25.08
N GLU A 196 -19.88 -15.76 25.18
CA GLU A 196 -21.25 -16.28 25.16
C GLU A 196 -21.66 -16.77 23.77
N GLU A 197 -21.23 -16.10 22.69
CA GLU A 197 -21.50 -16.50 21.31
C GLU A 197 -20.77 -17.81 20.97
N ILE A 198 -19.51 -17.94 21.42
CA ILE A 198 -18.69 -19.15 21.24
C ILE A 198 -19.34 -20.35 21.93
N ARG A 199 -19.76 -20.19 23.18
CA ARG A 199 -20.43 -21.27 23.92
C ARG A 199 -21.83 -21.57 23.38
N GLY A 200 -22.51 -20.57 22.82
CA GLY A 200 -23.82 -20.72 22.20
C GLY A 200 -23.84 -21.71 21.04
N VAL A 201 -22.74 -21.82 20.30
CA VAL A 201 -22.59 -22.78 19.18
C VAL A 201 -21.99 -24.13 19.60
N GLY A 202 -21.72 -24.32 20.90
CA GLY A 202 -21.13 -25.56 21.43
C GLY A 202 -19.60 -25.62 21.40
N ALA A 203 -18.91 -24.50 21.18
CA ALA A 203 -17.46 -24.41 21.29
C ALA A 203 -17.00 -23.90 22.66
N GLU A 204 -15.73 -24.10 23.01
CA GLU A 204 -15.15 -23.57 24.25
C GLU A 204 -13.88 -22.74 23.98
N PRO A 205 -13.80 -21.48 24.43
CA PRO A 205 -12.59 -20.66 24.27
C PRO A 205 -11.32 -21.36 24.80
N GLY A 206 -10.24 -21.34 24.01
CA GLY A 206 -8.98 -22.01 24.33
C GLY A 206 -8.96 -23.54 24.12
N TYR A 207 -10.12 -24.18 23.94
CA TYR A 207 -10.26 -25.62 23.71
C TYR A 207 -11.18 -25.94 22.54
N GLY A 208 -11.39 -24.99 21.63
CA GLY A 208 -12.44 -25.09 20.64
C GLY A 208 -12.02 -25.74 19.32
N SER A 209 -12.96 -26.38 18.65
CA SER A 209 -12.83 -26.95 17.30
C SER A 209 -14.20 -27.02 16.61
N PRO A 210 -14.28 -27.35 15.31
CA PRO A 210 -15.57 -27.51 14.62
C PRO A 210 -16.39 -28.75 15.03
N ILE A 211 -15.84 -29.63 15.88
CA ILE A 211 -16.45 -30.93 16.15
C ILE A 211 -17.69 -30.76 17.04
N GLY A 212 -18.86 -31.06 16.49
CA GLY A 212 -20.12 -30.92 17.22
C GLY A 212 -20.60 -29.47 17.39
N VAL A 213 -20.00 -28.52 16.66
CA VAL A 213 -20.46 -27.14 16.61
C VAL A 213 -21.65 -27.01 15.68
N GLU A 214 -22.69 -26.30 16.11
CA GLU A 214 -23.92 -26.05 15.35
C GLU A 214 -24.01 -24.58 14.91
N GLU A 215 -24.81 -24.30 13.87
CA GLU A 215 -25.10 -22.93 13.39
C GLU A 215 -23.88 -22.04 13.06
N ALA A 216 -22.72 -22.64 12.77
CA ALA A 216 -21.50 -21.94 12.40
C ALA A 216 -21.15 -22.11 10.91
N LEU A 217 -20.58 -21.06 10.31
CA LEU A 217 -19.86 -21.15 9.05
C LEU A 217 -18.42 -21.59 9.33
N VAL A 218 -18.16 -22.87 9.09
CA VAL A 218 -16.83 -23.49 9.30
C VAL A 218 -15.96 -23.25 8.08
N VAL A 219 -14.86 -22.52 8.29
CA VAL A 219 -13.84 -22.24 7.26
C VAL A 219 -12.56 -22.95 7.65
N VAL A 220 -11.97 -23.71 6.73
CA VAL A 220 -10.76 -24.48 7.00
C VAL A 220 -9.66 -24.05 6.05
N ASP A 221 -8.48 -23.76 6.59
CA ASP A 221 -7.30 -23.51 5.77
C ASP A 221 -6.92 -24.77 4.97
N ASP A 222 -6.52 -24.61 3.71
CA ASP A 222 -6.08 -25.73 2.86
C ASP A 222 -4.98 -26.60 3.50
N SER A 223 -4.16 -26.03 4.40
CA SER A 223 -3.11 -26.73 5.12
C SER A 223 -3.65 -27.66 6.21
N VAL A 224 -4.82 -27.34 6.78
CA VAL A 224 -5.54 -28.21 7.72
C VAL A 224 -6.25 -29.31 6.95
N ALA A 225 -6.92 -28.96 5.85
CA ALA A 225 -7.64 -29.93 5.01
C ALA A 225 -6.72 -31.02 4.43
N SER A 226 -5.43 -30.68 4.23
CA SER A 226 -4.40 -31.59 3.71
C SER A 226 -3.56 -32.27 4.78
N SER A 227 -3.77 -31.98 6.07
CA SER A 227 -2.97 -32.53 7.17
C SER A 227 -3.72 -33.64 7.91
N PRO A 228 -3.16 -34.86 7.98
CA PRO A 228 -3.75 -35.93 8.75
C PRO A 228 -3.44 -35.80 10.24
N ASN A 229 -4.34 -36.33 11.06
CA ASN A 229 -4.14 -36.59 12.49
C ASN A 229 -3.68 -35.37 13.32
N LEU A 230 -4.33 -34.22 13.14
CA LEU A 230 -4.02 -33.03 13.92
C LEU A 230 -4.54 -33.14 15.36
N VAL A 231 -3.91 -32.41 16.28
CA VAL A 231 -4.45 -32.17 17.62
C VAL A 231 -5.26 -30.88 17.61
N ALA A 232 -6.54 -30.96 17.96
CA ALA A 232 -7.45 -29.82 18.01
C ALA A 232 -8.19 -29.78 19.36
N GLY A 233 -8.84 -28.65 19.66
CA GLY A 233 -9.64 -28.52 20.87
C GLY A 233 -10.79 -29.54 20.95
N ALA A 234 -11.12 -30.01 22.16
CA ALA A 234 -12.21 -30.98 22.36
C ALA A 234 -13.60 -30.35 22.55
N ASN A 235 -13.72 -29.02 22.44
CA ASN A 235 -14.89 -28.24 22.89
C ASN A 235 -15.23 -28.46 24.37
N GLU A 236 -14.22 -28.83 25.17
CA GLU A 236 -14.35 -29.06 26.60
C GLU A 236 -13.10 -28.54 27.32
N SER A 237 -13.31 -27.72 28.35
CA SER A 237 -12.21 -27.10 29.09
C SER A 237 -11.25 -28.15 29.67
N GLY A 238 -9.96 -27.97 29.40
CA GLY A 238 -8.91 -28.87 29.87
C GLY A 238 -8.71 -30.12 29.01
N TYR A 239 -9.33 -30.22 27.83
CA TYR A 239 -9.16 -31.36 26.93
C TYR A 239 -8.94 -30.96 25.48
N HIS A 240 -8.10 -31.74 24.81
CA HIS A 240 -7.92 -31.73 23.35
C HIS A 240 -8.25 -33.10 22.78
N LEU A 241 -8.46 -33.15 21.46
CA LEU A 241 -8.60 -34.38 20.68
C LEU A 241 -7.36 -34.54 19.80
N ALA A 242 -6.67 -35.66 19.93
CA ALA A 242 -5.66 -36.10 18.97
C ALA A 242 -6.30 -36.86 17.80
N ASN A 243 -5.52 -36.98 16.72
CA ASN A 243 -5.89 -37.67 15.50
C ASN A 243 -7.14 -37.12 14.82
N VAL A 244 -7.38 -35.80 14.93
CA VAL A 244 -8.51 -35.13 14.28
C VAL A 244 -8.23 -34.95 12.79
N ASN A 245 -9.22 -35.29 11.95
CA ASN A 245 -9.13 -35.26 10.50
C ASN A 245 -10.36 -34.56 9.88
N HIS A 246 -10.09 -33.54 9.07
CA HIS A 246 -11.12 -32.92 8.21
C HIS A 246 -11.68 -33.97 7.23
N GLY A 247 -13.00 -33.96 7.01
CA GLY A 247 -13.73 -34.90 6.16
C GLY A 247 -14.17 -36.19 6.87
N ARG A 248 -13.55 -36.55 8.00
CA ARG A 248 -13.97 -37.68 8.84
C ARG A 248 -14.68 -37.22 10.11
N ASP A 249 -14.05 -36.31 10.87
CA ASP A 249 -14.55 -35.90 12.20
C ASP A 249 -15.43 -34.65 12.13
N TYR A 250 -15.23 -33.81 11.11
CA TYR A 250 -16.02 -32.63 10.81
C TYR A 250 -15.87 -32.27 9.33
N THR A 251 -16.77 -31.45 8.80
CA THR A 251 -16.73 -30.94 7.42
C THR A 251 -16.71 -29.42 7.41
N ALA A 252 -15.96 -28.81 6.51
CA ALA A 252 -15.98 -27.36 6.30
C ALA A 252 -17.13 -26.95 5.37
N ASN A 253 -17.65 -25.74 5.56
CA ASN A 253 -18.47 -25.06 4.56
C ASN A 253 -17.59 -24.51 3.43
N VAL A 254 -16.40 -24.00 3.78
CA VAL A 254 -15.42 -23.44 2.85
C VAL A 254 -14.03 -23.96 3.19
N VAL A 255 -13.31 -24.43 2.17
CA VAL A 255 -11.87 -24.69 2.26
C VAL A 255 -11.16 -23.66 1.39
N ALA A 256 -10.26 -22.88 1.97
CA ALA A 256 -9.59 -21.78 1.30
C ALA A 256 -8.19 -21.54 1.87
N ASP A 257 -7.34 -20.78 1.18
CA ASP A 257 -6.15 -20.21 1.80
C ASP A 257 -6.56 -19.04 2.70
N ILE A 258 -6.46 -19.24 4.01
CA ILE A 258 -6.71 -18.19 5.01
C ILE A 258 -5.45 -17.91 5.85
N ALA A 259 -4.28 -18.38 5.40
CA ALA A 259 -3.03 -18.22 6.11
C ALA A 259 -2.32 -16.90 5.74
N SER A 260 -1.66 -16.30 6.73
CA SER A 260 -0.84 -15.10 6.56
C SER A 260 0.61 -15.49 6.24
N ALA A 261 1.10 -15.05 5.08
CA ALA A 261 2.49 -15.23 4.68
C ALA A 261 3.46 -14.38 5.54
N ARG A 262 4.67 -14.90 5.75
CA ARG A 262 5.71 -14.33 6.61
C ARG A 262 7.05 -14.26 5.87
N GLN A 263 7.96 -13.44 6.39
CA GLN A 263 9.35 -13.46 5.94
C GLN A 263 9.94 -14.87 6.08
N GLY A 264 10.61 -15.34 5.03
CA GLY A 264 11.26 -16.65 4.99
C GLY A 264 10.37 -17.76 4.42
N ASP A 265 9.06 -17.56 4.32
CA ASP A 265 8.18 -18.52 3.67
C ASP A 265 8.55 -18.72 2.19
N GLY A 266 8.30 -19.91 1.64
CA GLY A 266 8.60 -20.20 0.24
C GLY A 266 7.68 -19.40 -0.69
N CYS A 267 8.26 -18.79 -1.73
CA CYS A 267 7.53 -18.14 -2.80
C CYS A 267 6.59 -19.15 -3.49
N PRO A 268 5.32 -18.80 -3.75
CA PRO A 268 4.39 -19.72 -4.40
C PRO A 268 4.80 -20.06 -5.84
N ASP A 269 5.53 -19.18 -6.52
CA ASP A 269 5.89 -19.34 -7.93
C ASP A 269 7.21 -20.10 -8.12
N CYS A 270 8.22 -19.83 -7.28
CA CYS A 270 9.57 -20.37 -7.47
C CYS A 270 10.18 -21.06 -6.24
N GLY A 271 9.50 -21.03 -5.09
CA GLY A 271 9.96 -21.66 -3.84
C GLY A 271 11.10 -20.94 -3.11
N ALA A 272 11.67 -19.86 -3.65
CA ALA A 272 12.67 -19.04 -2.96
C ALA A 272 12.06 -18.31 -1.75
N ALA A 273 12.87 -18.02 -0.72
CA ALA A 273 12.39 -17.35 0.48
C ALA A 273 11.83 -15.95 0.19
N LEU A 274 10.64 -15.65 0.71
CA LEU A 274 10.02 -14.34 0.63
C LEU A 274 10.70 -13.36 1.60
N ARG A 275 10.92 -12.13 1.13
CA ARG A 275 11.40 -11.01 1.94
C ARG A 275 10.24 -10.10 2.29
N GLU A 276 10.22 -9.65 3.54
CA GLU A 276 9.29 -8.63 4.00
C GLU A 276 9.82 -7.23 3.72
N SER A 277 8.93 -6.33 3.29
CA SER A 277 9.22 -4.90 3.16
C SER A 277 8.05 -4.06 3.66
N ARG A 278 8.32 -2.80 3.96
CA ARG A 278 7.33 -1.81 4.40
C ARG A 278 7.15 -0.78 3.30
N GLY A 279 5.93 -0.31 3.10
CA GLY A 279 5.66 0.69 2.07
C GLY A 279 4.46 1.57 2.38
N VAL A 280 4.39 2.69 1.66
CA VAL A 280 3.23 3.58 1.62
C VAL A 280 2.58 3.44 0.26
N GLU A 281 1.31 3.06 0.26
CA GLU A 281 0.47 3.04 -0.95
C GLU A 281 0.27 4.48 -1.46
N VAL A 282 0.86 4.85 -2.59
CA VAL A 282 0.68 6.18 -3.22
C VAL A 282 -0.38 6.21 -4.31
N GLY A 283 -0.78 5.03 -4.82
CA GLY A 283 -1.89 4.88 -5.75
C GLY A 283 -2.37 3.43 -5.83
N ASN A 284 -3.56 3.23 -6.40
CA ASN A 284 -4.18 1.92 -6.53
C ASN A 284 -5.09 1.88 -7.76
N ILE A 285 -5.13 0.73 -8.45
CA ILE A 285 -5.91 0.52 -9.65
C ILE A 285 -6.73 -0.77 -9.54
N PHE A 286 -8.00 -0.73 -9.94
CA PHE A 286 -8.98 -1.81 -9.76
C PHE A 286 -9.71 -2.15 -11.06
N GLN A 287 -9.91 -3.44 -11.30
CA GLN A 287 -10.86 -3.95 -12.29
C GLN A 287 -12.20 -4.21 -11.59
N LEU A 288 -13.10 -3.22 -11.60
CA LEU A 288 -14.37 -3.28 -10.86
C LEU A 288 -15.42 -4.18 -11.54
N GLY A 289 -15.25 -4.48 -12.82
CA GLY A 289 -16.19 -5.27 -13.60
C GLY A 289 -17.55 -4.58 -13.69
N THR A 290 -18.63 -5.35 -13.48
CA THR A 290 -20.01 -4.86 -13.59
C THR A 290 -20.69 -4.62 -12.23
N LYS A 291 -19.97 -4.80 -11.11
CA LYS A 291 -20.52 -4.74 -9.75
C LYS A 291 -21.37 -3.50 -9.49
N PHE A 292 -20.85 -2.32 -9.84
CA PHE A 292 -21.56 -1.06 -9.60
C PHE A 292 -22.65 -0.79 -10.64
N THR A 293 -22.42 -1.16 -11.89
CA THR A 293 -23.34 -0.87 -12.99
C THR A 293 -24.56 -1.77 -12.96
N GLU A 294 -24.42 -3.03 -12.56
CA GLU A 294 -25.56 -3.92 -12.28
C GLU A 294 -26.41 -3.39 -11.13
N ALA A 295 -25.78 -2.98 -10.02
CA ALA A 295 -26.49 -2.45 -8.85
C ALA A 295 -27.23 -1.13 -9.14
N LEU A 296 -26.68 -0.27 -10.01
CA LEU A 296 -27.23 1.05 -10.32
C LEU A 296 -28.06 1.10 -11.61
N GLY A 297 -28.12 0.01 -12.38
CA GLY A 297 -28.76 -0.02 -13.70
C GLY A 297 -28.01 0.77 -14.78
N GLY A 298 -26.68 0.87 -14.68
CA GLY A 298 -25.78 1.55 -15.61
C GLY A 298 -25.53 0.76 -16.89
N ASN A 299 -26.55 0.68 -17.76
CA ASN A 299 -26.50 -0.10 -19.00
C ASN A 299 -26.26 0.76 -20.26
N PHE A 300 -25.73 0.13 -21.32
CA PHE A 300 -25.68 0.67 -22.68
C PHE A 300 -26.30 -0.32 -23.67
N LEU A 301 -26.56 0.11 -24.91
CA LEU A 301 -26.98 -0.79 -25.99
C LEU A 301 -25.73 -1.24 -26.77
N ASP A 302 -25.53 -2.55 -26.87
CA ASP A 302 -24.48 -3.13 -27.71
C ASP A 302 -24.80 -2.99 -29.21
N ALA A 303 -23.90 -3.52 -30.06
CA ALA A 303 -24.04 -3.44 -31.51
C ALA A 303 -25.31 -4.15 -32.03
N GLU A 304 -25.81 -5.13 -31.27
CA GLU A 304 -27.03 -5.89 -31.54
C GLU A 304 -28.29 -5.22 -30.94
N GLY A 305 -28.14 -4.09 -30.24
CA GLY A 305 -29.23 -3.36 -29.60
C GLY A 305 -29.72 -4.01 -28.30
N LYS A 306 -28.93 -4.90 -27.69
CA LYS A 306 -29.23 -5.51 -26.40
C LYS A 306 -28.63 -4.66 -25.28
N ALA A 307 -29.39 -4.52 -24.20
CA ALA A 307 -28.92 -3.83 -23.00
C ALA A 307 -27.85 -4.68 -22.29
N GLN A 308 -26.67 -4.09 -22.08
CA GLN A 308 -25.54 -4.68 -21.37
C GLN A 308 -25.06 -3.73 -20.26
N PRO A 309 -24.65 -4.25 -19.09
CA PRO A 309 -24.02 -3.43 -18.07
C PRO A 309 -22.67 -2.90 -18.58
N VAL A 310 -22.35 -1.65 -18.24
CA VAL A 310 -21.03 -1.08 -18.54
C VAL A 310 -19.98 -1.76 -17.66
N VAL A 311 -18.85 -2.15 -18.25
CA VAL A 311 -17.69 -2.71 -17.52
C VAL A 311 -16.82 -1.56 -17.04
N MET A 312 -16.41 -1.56 -15.76
CA MET A 312 -15.74 -0.42 -15.13
C MET A 312 -14.36 -0.74 -14.57
N GLY A 313 -13.46 0.24 -14.67
CA GLY A 313 -12.20 0.32 -13.94
C GLY A 313 -12.17 1.55 -13.05
N SER A 314 -11.38 1.51 -11.96
CA SER A 314 -11.15 2.65 -11.09
C SER A 314 -9.67 2.80 -10.74
N TYR A 315 -9.17 4.03 -10.74
CA TYR A 315 -7.74 4.32 -10.65
C TYR A 315 -7.52 5.56 -9.77
N GLY A 316 -6.87 5.39 -8.62
CA GLY A 316 -6.68 6.42 -7.60
C GLY A 316 -5.22 6.77 -7.34
N ILE A 317 -4.88 8.05 -7.21
CA ILE A 317 -3.59 8.53 -6.66
C ILE A 317 -3.89 9.48 -5.50
N GLY A 318 -3.34 9.19 -4.33
CA GLY A 318 -3.42 10.09 -3.18
C GLY A 318 -2.45 11.25 -3.36
N VAL A 319 -2.86 12.35 -4.00
CA VAL A 319 -1.96 13.48 -4.35
C VAL A 319 -1.27 14.07 -3.12
N GLY A 320 -2.02 14.27 -2.02
CA GLY A 320 -1.45 14.78 -0.78
C GLY A 320 -0.46 13.80 -0.12
N ARG A 321 -0.74 12.50 -0.22
CA ARG A 321 0.12 11.42 0.27
C ARG A 321 1.39 11.30 -0.58
N LEU A 322 1.27 11.38 -1.90
CA LEU A 322 2.38 11.40 -2.85
C LEU A 322 3.37 12.53 -2.51
N LEU A 323 2.88 13.76 -2.28
CA LEU A 323 3.74 14.87 -1.86
C LEU A 323 4.49 14.57 -0.55
N ALA A 324 3.83 13.94 0.42
CA ALA A 324 4.45 13.56 1.68
C ALA A 324 5.53 12.48 1.49
N CYS A 325 5.29 11.48 0.64
CA CYS A 325 6.27 10.46 0.30
C CYS A 325 7.49 11.05 -0.41
N ILE A 326 7.29 12.04 -1.30
CA ILE A 326 8.40 12.74 -1.94
C ILE A 326 9.19 13.54 -0.91
N ALA A 327 8.52 14.23 0.02
CA ALA A 327 9.21 14.95 1.10
C ALA A 327 10.03 14.01 1.99
N GLU A 328 9.51 12.81 2.27
CA GLU A 328 10.22 11.78 3.03
C GLU A 328 11.43 11.23 2.27
N GLU A 329 11.31 10.98 0.96
CA GLU A 329 12.46 10.51 0.14
C GLU A 329 13.52 11.60 -0.04
N TYR A 330 13.07 12.86 -0.19
CA TYR A 330 13.91 13.99 -0.58
C TYR A 330 14.05 15.03 0.53
N HIS A 331 14.80 14.68 1.57
CA HIS A 331 15.20 15.60 2.64
C HIS A 331 16.62 15.32 3.14
N ASP A 332 17.17 16.28 3.87
CA ASP A 332 18.38 16.13 4.68
C ASP A 332 18.20 16.79 6.06
N GLU A 333 19.28 16.93 6.82
CA GLU A 333 19.25 17.52 8.16
C GLU A 333 18.83 19.01 8.15
N ASP A 334 18.99 19.70 7.02
CA ASP A 334 18.73 21.14 6.87
C ASP A 334 17.33 21.42 6.29
N GLY A 335 16.71 20.45 5.61
CA GLY A 335 15.34 20.57 5.10
C GLY A 335 15.04 19.74 3.86
N LEU A 336 14.11 20.24 3.04
CA LEU A 336 13.62 19.56 1.85
C LEU A 336 14.62 19.68 0.69
N VAL A 337 14.61 18.69 -0.21
CA VAL A 337 15.49 18.63 -1.41
C VAL A 337 14.67 18.23 -2.64
N TRP A 338 13.65 19.02 -2.97
CA TRP A 338 12.63 18.63 -3.95
C TRP A 338 13.20 18.22 -5.32
N PRO A 339 12.64 17.18 -5.95
CA PRO A 339 12.71 17.03 -7.40
C PRO A 339 12.13 18.27 -8.09
N ILE A 340 12.76 18.73 -9.17
CA ILE A 340 12.39 20.02 -9.77
C ILE A 340 10.94 20.09 -10.25
N ALA A 341 10.36 18.96 -10.66
CA ALA A 341 8.98 18.88 -11.15
C ALA A 341 7.91 19.09 -10.07
N VAL A 342 8.26 19.01 -8.79
CA VAL A 342 7.31 19.16 -7.66
C VAL A 342 7.74 20.23 -6.66
N ALA A 343 8.87 20.90 -6.92
CA ALA A 343 9.30 22.03 -6.12
C ALA A 343 8.29 23.18 -6.24
N PRO A 344 8.07 23.97 -5.17
CA PRO A 344 7.12 25.10 -5.22
C PRO A 344 7.55 26.21 -6.18
N TYR A 345 8.85 26.31 -6.44
CA TYR A 345 9.51 27.14 -7.45
C TYR A 345 10.75 26.39 -7.93
N GLN A 346 11.27 26.72 -9.11
CA GLN A 346 12.47 26.10 -9.66
C GLN A 346 13.74 26.80 -9.17
N VAL A 347 13.68 28.14 -9.01
CA VAL A 347 14.80 28.99 -8.60
C VAL A 347 14.44 29.83 -7.39
N HIS A 348 15.36 29.94 -6.43
CA HIS A 348 15.25 30.80 -5.25
C HIS A 348 16.39 31.84 -5.28
N ILE A 349 16.05 33.09 -5.57
CA ILE A 349 16.98 34.22 -5.52
C ILE A 349 17.02 34.76 -4.08
N VAL A 350 18.14 34.53 -3.40
CA VAL A 350 18.42 35.10 -2.08
C VAL A 350 19.12 36.44 -2.26
N LEU A 351 18.35 37.53 -2.10
CA LEU A 351 18.84 38.89 -2.26
C LEU A 351 19.48 39.42 -0.96
N LEU A 352 20.78 39.71 -1.00
CA LEU A 352 21.56 40.27 0.11
C LEU A 352 21.78 41.78 -0.05
N ALA A 353 20.70 42.52 -0.32
CA ALA A 353 20.73 43.98 -0.44
C ALA A 353 20.49 44.67 0.93
N LYS A 354 21.19 45.78 1.18
CA LYS A 354 20.97 46.63 2.37
C LYS A 354 19.91 47.72 2.16
N GLY A 355 19.20 47.68 1.03
CA GLY A 355 18.27 48.69 0.53
C GLY A 355 18.44 48.87 -0.98
N ALA A 356 17.84 49.92 -1.53
CA ALA A 356 17.95 50.26 -2.95
C ALA A 356 19.41 50.42 -3.39
N GLY A 357 19.75 49.83 -4.54
CA GLY A 357 21.08 49.88 -5.12
C GLY A 357 21.36 48.69 -6.03
N ALA A 358 22.61 48.59 -6.48
CA ALA A 358 23.02 47.64 -7.53
C ALA A 358 22.65 46.17 -7.24
N ALA A 359 22.70 45.72 -5.98
CA ALA A 359 22.27 44.38 -5.61
C ALA A 359 20.78 44.14 -5.82
N GLN A 360 19.95 45.11 -5.41
CA GLN A 360 18.50 45.03 -5.58
C GLN A 360 18.14 45.06 -7.07
N ASP A 361 18.68 46.03 -7.81
CA ASP A 361 18.41 46.17 -9.24
C ASP A 361 18.83 44.92 -10.03
N ALA A 362 20.00 44.34 -9.72
CA ALA A 362 20.46 43.11 -10.36
C ALA A 362 19.62 41.87 -9.98
N GLY A 363 19.13 41.81 -8.74
CA GLY A 363 18.26 40.72 -8.29
C GLY A 363 16.88 40.77 -8.93
N GLU A 364 16.30 41.96 -9.04
CA GLU A 364 15.01 42.21 -9.72
C GLU A 364 15.14 41.95 -11.24
N GLN A 365 16.21 42.43 -11.89
CA GLN A 365 16.45 42.15 -13.31
C GLN A 365 16.64 40.65 -13.56
N LEU A 366 17.40 39.95 -12.71
CA LEU A 366 17.58 38.50 -12.85
C LEU A 366 16.26 37.73 -12.64
N TYR A 367 15.42 38.21 -11.73
CA TYR A 367 14.07 37.66 -11.55
C TYR A 367 13.24 37.81 -12.83
N ASP A 368 13.17 39.02 -13.39
CA ASP A 368 12.42 39.29 -14.61
C ASP A 368 12.96 38.49 -15.81
N ASP A 369 14.29 38.44 -15.99
CA ASP A 369 14.93 37.72 -17.09
C ASP A 369 14.65 36.20 -17.04
N LEU A 370 14.62 35.60 -15.84
CA LEU A 370 14.28 34.19 -15.66
C LEU A 370 12.77 33.94 -15.84
N ALA A 371 11.93 34.83 -15.31
CA ALA A 371 10.48 34.74 -15.47
C ALA A 371 10.05 34.86 -16.95
N ASP A 372 10.70 35.74 -17.72
CA ASP A 372 10.51 35.87 -19.17
C ASP A 372 10.90 34.60 -19.95
N ARG A 373 11.73 33.74 -19.36
CA ARG A 373 12.08 32.41 -19.88
C ARG A 373 11.14 31.30 -19.38
N GLY A 374 10.08 31.65 -18.65
CA GLY A 374 9.10 30.71 -18.11
C GLY A 374 9.57 29.94 -16.89
N ILE A 375 10.64 30.38 -16.23
CA ILE A 375 11.14 29.77 -15.00
C ILE A 375 10.34 30.30 -13.81
N GLU A 376 9.91 29.39 -12.94
CA GLU A 376 9.24 29.76 -11.69
C GLU A 376 10.28 30.19 -10.65
N VAL A 377 10.29 31.48 -10.29
CA VAL A 377 11.29 32.07 -9.40
C VAL A 377 10.66 32.58 -8.11
N LEU A 378 11.26 32.24 -6.98
CA LEU A 378 11.04 32.90 -5.69
C LEU A 378 12.13 33.93 -5.43
N LEU A 379 11.76 35.20 -5.31
CA LEU A 379 12.66 36.27 -4.90
C LEU A 379 12.52 36.51 -3.38
N ASP A 380 13.56 36.23 -2.61
CA ASP A 380 13.63 36.58 -1.18
C ASP A 380 14.21 37.99 -1.03
N ASP A 381 13.33 38.98 -1.15
CA ASP A 381 13.60 40.41 -0.97
C ASP A 381 13.40 40.90 0.48
N ARG A 382 13.13 39.98 1.42
CA ARG A 382 12.83 40.30 2.83
C ARG A 382 13.98 41.08 3.47
N ARG A 383 13.67 41.97 4.41
CA ARG A 383 14.69 42.71 5.19
C ARG A 383 15.18 41.89 6.37
N GLU A 384 15.78 40.74 6.08
CA GLU A 384 16.28 39.77 7.06
C GLU A 384 17.78 39.54 6.97
N ASN A 385 18.35 39.00 8.05
CA ASN A 385 19.78 38.66 8.07
C ASN A 385 20.10 37.52 7.08
N PRO A 386 21.27 37.54 6.41
CA PRO A 386 21.64 36.53 5.42
C PRO A 386 21.50 35.08 5.95
N GLY A 387 21.94 34.83 7.19
CA GLY A 387 21.84 33.50 7.81
C GLY A 387 20.40 32.99 7.93
N VAL A 388 19.44 33.87 8.22
CA VAL A 388 18.01 33.50 8.28
C VAL A 388 17.50 33.16 6.88
N LYS A 389 17.83 33.98 5.88
CA LYS A 389 17.44 33.72 4.48
C LYS A 389 18.00 32.39 3.96
N PHE A 390 19.27 32.09 4.25
CA PHE A 390 19.86 30.83 3.84
C PHE A 390 19.22 29.62 4.53
N ASN A 391 18.97 29.71 5.84
CA ASN A 391 18.28 28.67 6.58
C ASN A 391 16.86 28.43 6.05
N ASP A 392 16.10 29.49 5.77
CA ASP A 392 14.77 29.37 5.17
C ASP A 392 14.86 28.77 3.76
N ALA A 393 15.85 29.17 2.95
CA ALA A 393 16.04 28.63 1.61
C ALA A 393 16.39 27.14 1.63
N ASP A 394 17.24 26.70 2.57
CA ASP A 394 17.57 25.28 2.75
C ASP A 394 16.37 24.48 3.29
N LEU A 395 15.56 25.07 4.17
CA LEU A 395 14.33 24.48 4.70
C LEU A 395 13.24 24.30 3.63
N ILE A 396 12.99 25.34 2.83
CA ILE A 396 12.00 25.33 1.73
C ILE A 396 12.42 24.34 0.64
N GLY A 397 13.73 24.24 0.36
CA GLY A 397 14.28 23.19 -0.49
C GLY A 397 14.19 23.40 -2.00
N ILE A 398 14.10 24.65 -2.47
CA ILE A 398 14.02 24.96 -3.90
C ILE A 398 15.31 24.50 -4.61
N PRO A 399 15.23 23.77 -5.75
CA PRO A 399 16.36 23.06 -6.35
C PRO A 399 17.55 23.92 -6.74
N VAL A 400 17.32 25.15 -7.23
CA VAL A 400 18.38 26.07 -7.65
C VAL A 400 18.35 27.31 -6.78
N ARG A 401 19.39 27.54 -5.99
CA ARG A 401 19.55 28.76 -5.19
C ARG A 401 20.55 29.70 -5.85
N VAL A 402 20.16 30.97 -6.00
CA VAL A 402 21.02 32.03 -6.54
C VAL A 402 21.19 33.09 -5.48
N THR A 403 22.44 33.43 -5.15
CA THR A 403 22.74 34.47 -4.16
C THR A 403 23.24 35.72 -4.87
N VAL A 404 22.51 36.82 -4.68
CA VAL A 404 22.84 38.13 -5.27
C VAL A 404 23.20 39.08 -4.14
N GLY A 405 24.39 39.68 -4.17
CA GLY A 405 24.83 40.61 -3.14
C GLY A 405 25.95 41.54 -3.60
N ASP A 406 26.10 42.67 -2.92
CA ASP A 406 27.03 43.74 -3.31
C ASP A 406 28.48 43.26 -3.48
N ARG A 407 28.92 42.29 -2.66
CA ARG A 407 30.29 41.76 -2.72
C ARG A 407 30.54 40.99 -4.02
N GLY A 408 29.62 40.11 -4.41
CA GLY A 408 29.73 39.33 -5.64
C GLY A 408 29.62 40.22 -6.88
N LEU A 409 28.70 41.19 -6.86
CA LEU A 409 28.52 42.11 -7.99
C LEU A 409 29.73 43.00 -8.24
N ARG A 410 30.47 43.42 -7.20
CA ARG A 410 31.76 44.13 -7.38
C ARG A 410 32.82 43.29 -8.09
N GLN A 411 32.69 41.96 -8.04
CA GLN A 411 33.54 41.00 -8.73
C GLN A 411 32.92 40.55 -10.06
N GLY A 412 31.73 41.05 -10.42
CA GLY A 412 31.01 40.70 -11.63
C GLY A 412 30.33 39.33 -11.59
N ILE A 413 30.04 38.78 -10.40
CA ILE A 413 29.52 37.42 -10.23
C ILE A 413 28.26 37.34 -9.34
N VAL A 414 27.50 36.27 -9.52
CA VAL A 414 26.50 35.73 -8.59
C VAL A 414 26.90 34.30 -8.18
N GLU A 415 26.44 33.82 -7.03
CA GLU A 415 26.70 32.45 -6.59
C GLU A 415 25.46 31.57 -6.88
N VAL A 416 25.62 30.51 -7.66
CA VAL A 416 24.57 29.53 -7.96
C VAL A 416 24.88 28.21 -7.26
N LYS A 417 23.93 27.65 -6.51
CA LYS A 417 24.06 26.40 -5.78
C LYS A 417 22.84 25.51 -6.05
N LEU A 418 23.07 24.25 -6.41
CA LEU A 418 21.98 23.26 -6.42
C LEU A 418 21.71 22.80 -4.99
N ARG A 419 20.45 22.74 -4.56
CA ARG A 419 20.07 22.39 -3.17
C ARG A 419 20.61 21.03 -2.73
N ARG A 420 20.70 20.08 -3.66
CA ARG A 420 21.26 18.74 -3.44
C ARG A 420 22.79 18.69 -3.35
N GLU A 421 23.48 19.76 -3.74
CA GLU A 421 24.94 19.83 -3.80
C GLU A 421 25.52 20.65 -2.65
N LYS A 422 26.74 20.33 -2.23
CA LYS A 422 27.45 21.07 -1.18
C LYS A 422 28.14 22.32 -1.72
N GLU A 423 28.65 22.23 -2.95
CA GLU A 423 29.43 23.30 -3.56
C GLU A 423 28.55 24.33 -4.24
N ARG A 424 29.04 25.57 -4.28
CA ARG A 424 28.43 26.67 -5.03
C ARG A 424 29.36 27.08 -6.15
N ARG A 425 28.78 27.54 -7.25
CA ARG A 425 29.51 28.02 -8.43
C ARG A 425 29.38 29.54 -8.55
N GLU A 426 30.52 30.21 -8.56
CA GLU A 426 30.60 31.62 -8.95
C GLU A 426 30.33 31.72 -10.47
N THR A 427 29.31 32.48 -10.84
CA THR A 427 28.85 32.61 -12.23
C THR A 427 28.86 34.08 -12.61
N PRO A 428 29.50 34.48 -13.73
CA PRO A 428 29.43 35.85 -14.23
C PRO A 428 27.99 36.32 -14.39
N VAL A 429 27.69 37.55 -14.00
CA VAL A 429 26.31 38.10 -14.01
C VAL A 429 25.69 38.02 -15.41
N ASP A 430 26.47 38.31 -16.45
CA ASP A 430 26.06 38.28 -17.86
C ASP A 430 25.78 36.87 -18.40
N GLN A 431 26.22 35.82 -17.69
CA GLN A 431 26.00 34.42 -18.04
C GLN A 431 25.04 33.71 -17.07
N ALA A 432 24.58 34.41 -16.01
CA ALA A 432 23.81 33.81 -14.94
C ALA A 432 22.48 33.22 -15.44
N VAL A 433 21.74 33.97 -16.27
CA VAL A 433 20.44 33.54 -16.80
C VAL A 433 20.58 32.23 -17.59
N GLU A 434 21.47 32.19 -18.59
CA GLU A 434 21.66 31.00 -19.42
C GLU A 434 22.15 29.80 -18.59
N TYR A 435 23.07 30.01 -17.65
CA TYR A 435 23.53 28.94 -16.79
C TYR A 435 22.42 28.37 -15.90
N ILE A 436 21.57 29.22 -15.32
CA ILE A 436 20.43 28.80 -14.48
C ILE A 436 19.41 28.03 -15.32
N VAL A 437 19.08 28.52 -16.52
CA VAL A 437 18.19 27.83 -17.47
C VAL A 437 18.75 26.44 -17.78
N GLU A 438 20.04 26.31 -18.09
CA GLU A 438 20.69 25.02 -18.35
C GLU A 438 20.57 24.07 -17.14
N GLN A 439 20.73 24.56 -15.91
CA GLN A 439 20.58 23.72 -14.72
C GLN A 439 19.13 23.26 -14.52
N VAL A 440 18.15 24.14 -14.75
CA VAL A 440 16.72 23.79 -14.66
C VAL A 440 16.37 22.73 -15.70
N GLU A 441 16.78 22.92 -16.95
CA GLU A 441 16.56 21.95 -18.04
C GLU A 441 17.25 20.61 -17.79
N LYS A 442 18.46 20.64 -17.24
CA LYS A 442 19.18 19.42 -16.86
C LYS A 442 18.43 18.64 -15.78
N LEU A 443 18.00 19.31 -14.71
CA LEU A 443 17.24 18.66 -13.63
C LEU A 443 15.90 18.09 -14.11
N GLN A 444 15.22 18.77 -15.04
CA GLN A 444 13.97 18.26 -15.63
C GLN A 444 14.24 17.02 -16.49
N ARG A 445 15.30 17.05 -17.30
CA ARG A 445 15.70 15.93 -18.16
C ARG A 445 16.08 14.69 -17.36
N GLU A 446 16.78 14.86 -16.24
CA GLU A 446 17.10 13.77 -15.31
C GLU A 446 15.82 13.05 -14.81
N LEU A 447 14.70 13.77 -14.63
CA LEU A 447 13.42 13.16 -14.27
C LEU A 447 12.71 12.50 -15.46
N ASP A 448 12.74 13.15 -16.62
CA ASP A 448 12.12 12.60 -17.83
C ASP A 448 12.81 11.30 -18.29
N GLU A 449 14.12 11.17 -18.10
CA GLU A 449 14.90 9.96 -18.38
C GLU A 449 14.53 8.77 -17.46
N ARG A 450 13.89 9.02 -16.31
CA ARG A 450 13.37 7.94 -15.44
C ARG A 450 12.10 7.30 -15.97
N VAL A 451 11.43 7.92 -16.94
CA VAL A 451 10.19 7.38 -17.51
C VAL A 451 10.52 6.24 -18.47
N VAL A 452 10.37 5.01 -17.98
CA VAL A 452 10.62 3.77 -18.72
C VAL A 452 9.34 2.96 -18.86
N GLU A 453 9.28 2.13 -19.90
CA GLU A 453 8.25 1.09 -19.99
C GLU A 453 8.47 0.08 -18.86
N VAL A 454 7.41 -0.18 -18.10
CA VAL A 454 7.41 -1.12 -16.98
C VAL A 454 6.55 -2.30 -17.39
N GLU A 455 7.13 -3.49 -17.29
CA GLU A 455 6.42 -4.72 -17.61
C GLU A 455 5.15 -4.86 -16.77
N TYR A 456 4.05 -5.16 -17.45
CA TYR A 456 2.78 -5.41 -16.79
C TYR A 456 2.82 -6.77 -16.11
N LYS A 457 2.74 -6.74 -14.78
CA LYS A 457 2.63 -7.93 -13.94
C LYS A 457 1.15 -8.16 -13.69
N GLY A 458 0.52 -8.99 -14.52
CA GLY A 458 -0.86 -9.44 -14.33
C GLY A 458 -1.00 -10.24 -13.06
#